data_AF-A0A6S5RIX2-F1
#
_entry.id   AF-A0A6S5RIX2-F1
#
_cell.length_a   1.000
_cell.length_b   1.000
_cell.length_c   1.000
_cell.angle_alpha   90.00
_cell.angle_beta   90.00
_cell.angle_gamma   90.00
#
_symmetry.space_group_name_H-M   'P 1'
#
loop_
_entity.id
_entity.type
_entity.pdbx_description
1 polymer ?
#
loop_
_entity_poly.entity_id
_entity_poly.type
_entity_poly.pdbx_seq_one_letter_code
_entity_poly.pdbx_strand_id
1 'polypeptide(L)' 'MVTVGFLIALAAWIWSVARGVQVSMLCLVLNFLFPPLSQAIFSVYEPPMRSPLLAMAVGLGMMYFGGGLKFA' A
#
# COMPACT_ATOMS: atom_id res chain seq x y z
N MET A 1 5.55 13.73 -11.63
CA MET A 1 5.94 12.54 -10.84
C MET A 1 5.04 12.33 -9.63
N VAL A 2 4.76 13.38 -8.84
CA VAL A 2 3.88 13.30 -7.66
C VAL A 2 2.49 12.74 -7.96
N THR A 3 1.78 13.28 -8.96
CA THR A 3 0.43 12.80 -9.31
C THR A 3 0.41 11.34 -9.72
N VAL A 4 1.38 10.91 -10.52
CA VAL A 4 1.50 9.50 -10.94
C VAL A 4 1.80 8.60 -9.73
N GLY A 5 2.72 9.01 -8.86
CA GLY A 5 3.02 8.30 -7.61
C GLY A 5 1.80 8.17 -6.70
N PHE A 6 1.02 9.24 -6.56
CA PHE A 6 -0.23 9.23 -5.80
C PHE A 6 -1.25 8.25 -6.38
N LEU A 7 -1.46 8.26 -7.70
CA LEU A 7 -2.39 7.33 -8.36
C LEU A 7 -1.96 5.87 -8.20
N ILE A 8 -0.65 5.59 -8.27
CA ILE A 8 -0.09 4.25 -8.01
C ILE A 8 -0.34 3.85 -6.55
N ALA A 9 -0.04 4.72 -5.59
CA ALA A 9 -0.26 4.46 -4.16
C ALA A 9 -1.75 4.23 -3.85
N LEU A 10 -2.64 5.03 -4.45
CA LEU A 10 -4.08 4.87 -4.32
C LEU A 10 -4.57 3.53 -4.88
N ALA A 11 -4.12 3.17 -6.09
CA ALA A 11 -4.45 1.89 -6.70
C ALA A 11 -3.92 0.71 -5.87
N ALA A 12 -2.70 0.83 -5.33
CA ALA A 12 -2.10 -0.16 -4.45
C ALA A 12 -2.86 -0.32 -3.13
N TRP A 13 -3.36 0.77 -2.56
CA TRP A 13 -4.21 0.74 -1.38
C TRP A 13 -5.51 -0.02 -1.64
N ILE A 14 -6.26 0.35 -2.68
CA ILE A 14 -7.50 -0.31 -3.08
C ILE A 14 -7.24 -1.80 -3.33
N TRP A 15 -6.15 -2.12 -4.02
CA TRP A 15 -5.74 -3.50 -4.28
C TRP A 15 -5.44 -4.27 -2.99
N SER A 16 -4.76 -3.67 -2.01
CA SER A 16 -4.49 -4.30 -0.71
C SER A 16 -5.76 -4.61 0.08
N VAL A 17 -6.77 -3.72 0.03
CA VAL A 17 -8.06 -3.94 0.70
C VAL A 17 -8.82 -5.08 0.02
N ALA A 18 -8.86 -5.08 -1.31
CA ALA A 18 -9.49 -6.14 -2.09
C ALA A 18 -8.85 -7.52 -1.85
N ARG A 19 -7.52 -7.57 -1.78
CA ARG A 19 -6.79 -8.80 -1.44
C ARG A 19 -6.93 -9.20 0.03
N GLY A 20 -7.19 -8.24 0.93
CA GLY A 20 -7.42 -8.51 2.34
C GLY A 20 -8.60 -9.44 2.58
N VAL A 21 -9.64 -9.40 1.74
CA VAL A 21 -10.79 -10.33 1.76
C VAL A 21 -10.35 -11.79 1.68
N GLN A 22 -9.29 -12.08 0.91
CA GLN A 22 -8.77 -13.44 0.69
C GLN A 22 -7.89 -13.93 1.84
N VAL A 23 -7.44 -13.03 2.71
CA VAL A 23 -6.54 -13.32 3.82
C VAL A 23 -7.32 -13.45 5.13
N SER A 24 -7.96 -12.36 5.58
CA SER A 24 -8.78 -12.33 6.79
C SER A 24 -9.52 -11.00 6.94
N MET A 25 -10.57 -11.00 7.75
CA MET A 25 -11.28 -9.76 8.11
C MET A 25 -10.34 -8.73 8.75
N LEU A 26 -9.40 -9.18 9.58
CA LEU A 26 -8.43 -8.30 10.23
C LEU A 26 -7.50 -7.64 9.19
N CYS A 27 -7.00 -8.41 8.22
CA CYS A 27 -6.15 -7.90 7.14
C CYS A 27 -6.86 -6.84 6.32
N LEU A 28 -8.13 -7.09 5.95
CA LEU A 28 -8.96 -6.14 5.22
C LEU A 28 -9.09 -4.81 5.96
N VAL A 29 -9.52 -4.85 7.23
CA VAL A 29 -9.76 -3.65 8.03
C VAL A 29 -8.46 -2.88 8.28
N LEU A 30 -7.38 -3.57 8.62
CA LEU A 30 -6.09 -2.91 8.84
C LEU A 30 -5.50 -2.31 7.56
N ASN A 31 -5.67 -2.95 6.40
CA ASN A 31 -5.28 -2.37 5.10
C ASN A 31 -6.11 -1.15 4.73
N PHE A 32 -7.38 -1.10 5.15
CA PHE A 32 -8.21 0.08 4.93
C PHE A 32 -7.75 1.25 5.81
N LEU A 33 -7.46 1.01 7.09
CA LEU A 33 -7.16 2.04 8.08
C LEU A 33 -5.70 2.51 8.13
N PHE A 34 -4.74 1.60 7.95
CA PHE A 34 -3.32 1.85 8.21
C PHE A 34 -2.37 1.43 7.07
N PRO A 35 -2.63 1.78 5.80
CA PRO A 35 -1.62 1.64 4.75
C PRO A 35 -0.48 2.66 4.96
N PRO A 36 0.78 2.34 4.58
CA PRO A 36 1.27 1.06 4.08
C PRO A 36 1.64 0.06 5.19
N LEU A 37 1.55 0.46 6.46
CA LEU A 37 2.11 -0.28 7.60
C LEU A 37 1.51 -1.68 7.75
N SER A 38 0.19 -1.80 7.64
CA SER A 38 -0.51 -3.09 7.69
C SER A 38 -0.07 -4.02 6.55
N GLN A 39 0.09 -3.48 5.33
CA GLN A 39 0.51 -4.25 4.17
C GLN A 39 1.91 -4.84 4.40
N ALA A 40 2.81 -4.07 5.01
CA ALA A 40 4.15 -4.54 5.39
C ALA A 40 4.08 -5.73 6.36
N ILE A 41 3.29 -5.60 7.44
CA ILE A 41 3.12 -6.67 8.44
C ILE A 41 2.55 -7.93 7.80
N PHE A 42 1.45 -7.82 7.06
CA PHE A 42 0.81 -9.00 6.45
C PHE A 42 1.64 -9.59 5.32
N SER A 43 2.42 -8.81 4.56
CA SER A 43 3.24 -9.33 3.45
C SER A 43 4.30 -10.36 3.85
N VAL A 44 4.70 -10.37 5.12
CA VAL A 44 5.63 -11.36 5.69
C VAL A 44 5.02 -12.75 5.59
N TYR A 45 3.75 -12.88 5.96
CA TYR A 45 3.06 -14.16 6.09
C TYR A 45 2.16 -14.47 4.88
N GLU A 46 1.66 -13.43 4.21
CA GLU A 46 0.58 -13.52 3.23
C GLU A 46 1.08 -13.13 1.83
N PRO A 47 1.34 -14.11 0.94
CA PRO A 47 1.78 -13.84 -0.43
C PRO A 47 0.89 -12.85 -1.20
N PRO A 48 -0.46 -12.85 -1.06
CA PRO A 48 -1.32 -11.89 -1.73
C PRO A 48 -1.04 -10.42 -1.40
N MET A 49 -0.37 -10.12 -0.28
CA MET A 49 -0.05 -8.77 0.17
C MET A 49 1.25 -8.19 -0.39
N ARG A 50 2.13 -9.02 -0.96
CA ARG A 50 3.46 -8.58 -1.42
C ARG A 50 3.40 -7.64 -2.62
N SER A 51 2.58 -7.98 -3.61
CA SER A 51 2.39 -7.17 -4.82
C SER A 51 1.77 -5.79 -4.53
N PRO A 52 0.67 -5.67 -3.76
CA PRO A 52 0.15 -4.36 -3.42
C PRO A 52 1.12 -3.54 -2.56
N LEU A 53 1.86 -4.17 -1.63
CA LEU A 53 2.91 -3.47 -0.87
C LEU A 53 4.00 -2.90 -1.78
N LEU A 54 4.47 -3.68 -2.76
CA LEU A 54 5.49 -3.22 -3.70
C LEU A 54 5.00 -2.04 -4.54
N ALA A 55 3.78 -2.11 -5.07
CA ALA A 55 3.17 -1.00 -5.79
C ALA A 55 3.02 0.24 -4.90
N MET A 56 2.61 0.05 -3.65
CA MET A 56 2.49 1.13 -2.66
C MET A 56 3.86 1.79 -2.41
N ALA A 57 4.91 1.01 -2.20
CA ALA A 57 6.26 1.51 -2.00
C ALA A 57 6.77 2.30 -3.21
N VAL A 58 6.50 1.83 -4.44
CA VAL A 58 6.83 2.56 -5.67
C VAL A 58 6.07 3.89 -5.74
N GLY A 59 4.77 3.88 -5.51
CA GLY A 59 3.94 5.10 -5.54
C GLY A 59 4.41 6.15 -4.53
N LEU A 60 4.64 5.74 -3.28
CA LEU A 60 5.17 6.61 -2.23
C LEU A 60 6.59 7.10 -2.53
N GLY A 61 7.46 6.23 -3.05
CA GLY A 61 8.80 6.61 -3.49
C GLY A 61 8.79 7.68 -4.59
N MET A 62 7.90 7.53 -5.59
CA MET A 62 7.73 8.55 -6.64
C MET A 62 7.19 9.87 -6.09
N MET A 63 6.31 9.84 -5.08
CA MET A 63 5.85 11.05 -4.40
C MET A 63 6.98 11.72 -3.61
N TYR A 64 7.82 10.93 -2.94
CA TYR A 64 8.98 11.42 -2.19
C TYR A 64 10.01 12.08 -3.11
N PHE A 65 10.47 11.38 -4.16
CA PHE A 65 11.40 11.96 -5.14
C PHE A 65 10.80 13.11 -5.95
N GLY A 66 9.47 13.14 -6.09
CA GLY A 66 8.75 14.25 -6.69
C GLY A 66 8.55 15.47 -5.76
N GLY A 67 8.98 15.40 -4.50
CA GLY A 67 8.85 16.47 -3.50
C GLY A 67 7.44 16.64 -2.90
N GLY A 68 6.51 15.73 -3.21
CA GLY A 68 5.12 15.75 -2.72
C GLY A 68 4.91 14.98 -1.41
N LEU A 69 5.88 14.16 -1.01
CA LEU A 69 5.92 13.48 0.29
C LEU A 69 7.16 13.95 1.04
N LYS A 70 7.02 14.36 2.29
CA LYS A 70 8.14 14.69 3.18
C LYS A 70 8.02 13.86 4.44
N PHE A 71 9.12 13.26 4.88
CA PHE A 71 9.18 12.72 6.23
C PHE A 71 9.23 13.91 7.19
N ALA A 72 8.30 13.93 8.15
CA ALA A 72 8.31 14.88 9.26
C ALA A 72 9.37 14.46 10.29
#